data_AF-A0A399SHV0-F1
#
_entry.id   AF-A0A399SHV0-F1
#
_cell.length_a   1.000
_cell.length_b   1.000
_cell.length_c   1.000
_cell.angle_alpha   90.00
_cell.angle_beta   90.00
_cell.angle_gamma   90.00
#
_symmetry.space_group_name_H-M   'P 1'
#
loop_
_entity.id
_entity.type
_entity.pdbx_description
1 polymer ?
#
loop_
_entity_poly.entity_id
_entity_poly.type
_entity_poly.pdbx_seq_one_letter_code
_entity_poly.pdbx_strand_id
1 'polypeptide(L)'
;MESTTDVHVESVRIQKQIENHLGISGSSLLFEFRQLDNKLRLDLITVNPRHQQSFLFHSEVGYDRLDVLRKMLEYVTSYRDMESSYTVQWMSRDEKELNTSYFRARNMYEALDKLYFGRDINTITVFSVVLNPVS
;
A
#
# COMPACT_ATOMS: atom_id res chain seq x y z
N MET A 1 8.62 -18.60 26.43
CA MET A 1 7.20 -18.26 26.20
C MET A 1 6.92 -16.76 26.34
N GLU A 2 7.79 -15.97 26.98
CA GLU A 2 7.65 -14.50 27.05
C GLU A 2 7.89 -13.78 25.70
N SER A 3 8.84 -14.26 24.88
CA SER A 3 9.24 -13.59 23.63
C SER A 3 8.16 -13.45 22.55
N THR A 4 7.23 -14.40 22.44
CA THR A 4 6.17 -14.37 21.41
C THR A 4 5.07 -13.37 21.74
N THR A 5 4.80 -13.19 23.04
CA THR A 5 3.78 -12.24 23.52
C THR A 5 4.27 -10.81 23.34
N ASP A 6 5.54 -10.54 23.66
CA ASP A 6 6.14 -9.22 23.47
C ASP A 6 6.17 -8.80 22.00
N VAL A 7 6.50 -9.72 21.08
CA VAL A 7 6.48 -9.47 19.63
C VAL A 7 5.06 -9.14 19.14
N HIS A 8 4.04 -9.82 19.67
CA HIS A 8 2.66 -9.54 19.28
C HIS A 8 2.21 -8.15 19.76
N VAL A 9 2.47 -7.82 21.03
CA VAL A 9 2.13 -6.51 21.61
C VAL A 9 2.82 -5.38 20.83
N GLU A 10 4.10 -5.54 20.53
CA GLU A 10 4.86 -4.54 19.78
C GLU A 10 4.37 -4.41 18.33
N SER A 11 4.01 -5.52 17.68
CA SER A 11 3.43 -5.50 16.32
C SER A 11 2.13 -4.69 16.28
N VAL A 12 1.23 -4.92 17.25
CA VAL A 12 -0.04 -4.18 17.36
C VAL A 12 0.21 -2.70 17.60
N ARG A 13 1.21 -2.36 18.44
CA ARG A 13 1.60 -0.97 18.70
C ARG A 13 2.05 -0.25 17.43
N ILE A 14 2.91 -0.88 16.63
CA ILE A 14 3.43 -0.29 15.39
C ILE A 14 2.32 -0.16 14.33
N GLN A 15 1.48 -1.18 14.16
CA GLN A 15 0.35 -1.12 13.23
C GLN A 15 -0.58 0.06 13.54
N LYS A 16 -0.90 0.28 14.83
CA LYS A 16 -1.71 1.42 15.26
C LYS A 16 -1.02 2.77 15.00
N GLN A 17 0.30 2.85 15.12
CA GLN A 17 1.04 4.07 14.78
C GLN A 17 0.96 4.38 13.27
N ILE A 18 1.08 3.35 12.43
CA ILE A 18 0.93 3.47 10.98
C ILE A 18 -0.48 3.97 10.62
N GLU A 19 -1.52 3.33 11.16
CA GLU A 19 -2.92 3.73 10.94
C GLU A 19 -3.17 5.20 11.33
N ASN A 20 -2.71 5.59 12.52
CA ASN A 20 -2.85 6.96 13.02
C ASN A 20 -2.14 7.98 12.12
N HIS A 21 -0.93 7.66 11.65
CA HIS A 21 -0.17 8.57 10.79
C HIS A 21 -0.81 8.73 9.39
N LEU A 22 -1.40 7.65 8.87
CA LEU A 22 -2.11 7.70 7.58
C LEU A 22 -3.48 8.38 7.67
N GLY A 23 -4.04 8.51 8.88
CA GLY A 23 -5.41 9.02 9.07
C GLY A 23 -6.47 8.07 8.51
N ILE A 24 -6.13 6.80 8.30
CA ILE A 24 -7.02 5.78 7.74
C ILE A 24 -7.51 4.90 8.89
N SER A 25 -8.82 4.76 9.03
CA SER A 25 -9.40 3.84 10.01
C SER A 25 -9.06 2.39 9.65
N GLY A 26 -8.71 1.56 10.63
CA GLY A 26 -8.16 0.21 10.43
C GLY A 26 -8.99 -0.76 9.56
N SER A 27 -10.28 -0.50 9.31
CA SER A 27 -11.07 -1.30 8.36
C SER A 27 -10.72 -1.04 6.89
N SER A 28 -9.99 0.03 6.58
CA SER A 28 -9.62 0.45 5.22
C SER A 28 -8.11 0.27 4.95
N LEU A 29 -7.37 -0.35 5.89
CA LEU A 29 -5.95 -0.61 5.79
C LEU A 29 -5.67 -2.07 6.18
N LEU A 30 -5.04 -2.83 5.29
CA LEU A 30 -4.72 -4.24 5.50
C LEU A 30 -3.20 -4.44 5.50
N PHE A 31 -2.72 -5.24 6.44
CA PHE A 31 -1.33 -5.64 6.57
C PHE A 31 -1.19 -7.11 6.15
N GLU A 32 -0.69 -7.35 4.94
CA GLU A 32 -0.50 -8.71 4.42
C GLU A 32 0.97 -9.12 4.53
N PHE A 33 1.23 -10.21 5.25
CA PHE A 33 2.58 -10.74 5.44
C PHE A 33 2.77 -11.97 4.57
N ARG A 34 3.83 -11.98 3.74
CA ARG A 34 4.16 -13.08 2.83
C ARG A 34 5.60 -13.52 3.03
N GLN A 35 5.80 -14.83 3.17
CA GLN A 35 7.15 -15.40 3.23
C GLN A 35 7.76 -15.40 1.83
N LEU A 36 8.98 -14.86 1.69
CA LEU A 36 9.79 -14.88 0.47
C LEU A 36 11.13 -15.52 0.81
N ASP A 37 11.26 -16.82 0.55
CA ASP A 37 12.44 -17.62 0.91
C ASP A 37 12.86 -17.37 2.39
N ASN A 38 13.99 -16.71 2.58
CA ASN A 38 14.58 -16.37 3.88
C ASN A 38 14.20 -14.96 4.39
N LYS A 39 13.21 -14.32 3.76
CA LYS A 39 12.74 -12.98 4.08
C LYS A 39 11.24 -12.97 4.29
N LEU A 40 10.75 -11.94 4.96
CA LEU A 40 9.36 -11.61 5.11
C LEU A 40 9.06 -10.35 4.30
N ARG A 41 7.97 -10.36 3.54
CA ARG A 41 7.40 -9.18 2.89
C ARG A 41 6.15 -8.74 3.63
N LEU A 42 6.02 -7.44 3.84
CA LEU A 42 4.80 -6.79 4.27
C LEU A 42 4.26 -5.97 3.10
N ASP A 43 3.05 -6.27 2.66
CA ASP A 43 2.28 -5.40 1.78
C ASP A 43 1.26 -4.64 2.62
N LEU A 44 1.34 -3.31 2.54
CA LEU A 44 0.33 -2.42 3.10
C LEU A 44 -0.67 -2.11 2.00
N ILE A 45 -1.95 -2.41 2.22
CA ILE A 45 -2.99 -2.34 1.20
C ILE A 45 -4.09 -1.41 1.70
N THR A 46 -4.48 -0.43 0.88
CA THR A 46 -5.66 0.40 1.16
C THR A 46 -6.88 -0.19 0.49
N VAL A 47 -8.02 -0.13 1.17
CA VAL A 47 -9.30 -0.58 0.64
C VAL A 47 -10.24 0.61 0.55
N ASN A 48 -10.78 0.85 -0.64
CA ASN A 48 -11.87 1.81 -0.81
C ASN A 48 -13.21 1.08 -0.58
N PRO A 49 -13.90 1.32 0.56
CA PRO A 49 -15.11 0.59 0.90
C PRO A 49 -16.29 0.89 -0.03
N ARG A 50 -16.27 2.02 -0.76
CA ARG A 50 -17.36 2.40 -1.67
C ARG A 50 -17.36 1.56 -2.95
N HIS A 51 -16.17 1.29 -3.47
CA HIS A 51 -16.00 0.58 -4.75
C HIS A 51 -15.49 -0.85 -4.56
N GLN A 52 -15.25 -1.28 -3.31
CA GLN A 52 -14.65 -2.59 -2.98
C GLN A 52 -13.33 -2.85 -3.71
N GLN A 53 -12.60 -1.77 -4.01
CA GLN A 53 -11.32 -1.82 -4.70
C GLN A 53 -10.19 -1.69 -3.69
N SER A 54 -9.23 -2.60 -3.77
CA SER A 54 -8.00 -2.56 -2.98
C SER A 54 -6.83 -2.11 -3.84
N PHE A 55 -5.88 -1.37 -3.27
CA PHE A 55 -4.67 -0.95 -3.95
C PHE A 55 -3.47 -1.15 -3.04
N LEU A 56 -2.32 -1.46 -3.63
CA LEU A 56 -1.09 -1.45 -2.87
C LEU A 56 -0.76 -0.02 -2.44
N PHE A 57 -0.57 0.17 -1.15
CA PHE A 57 -0.03 1.40 -0.62
C PHE A 57 1.49 1.40 -0.75
N HIS A 58 2.14 0.36 -0.23
CA HIS A 58 3.58 0.16 -0.26
C HIS A 58 3.95 -1.28 0.13
N SER A 59 5.15 -1.71 -0.24
CA SER A 59 5.70 -3.02 0.13
C SER A 59 7.06 -2.85 0.80
N GLU A 60 7.28 -3.56 1.90
CA GLU A 60 8.56 -3.64 2.59
C GLU A 60 9.04 -5.08 2.72
N VAL A 61 10.36 -5.27 2.67
CA VAL A 61 10.99 -6.59 2.79
C VAL A 61 12.04 -6.57 3.89
N GLY A 62 12.01 -7.60 4.73
CA GLY A 62 12.84 -7.70 5.93
C GLY A 62 13.05 -9.14 6.34
N TYR A 63 13.64 -9.32 7.53
CA TYR A 63 13.97 -10.65 8.04
C TYR A 63 12.83 -11.25 8.87
N ASP A 64 12.13 -10.41 9.63
CA ASP A 64 11.04 -10.81 10.49
C ASP A 64 9.90 -9.78 10.50
N ARG A 65 8.84 -10.08 11.27
CA ARG A 65 7.62 -9.26 11.37
C ARG A 65 7.88 -7.86 11.93
N LEU A 66 8.73 -7.73 12.94
CA LEU A 66 9.02 -6.43 13.55
C LEU A 66 9.90 -5.58 12.64
N ASP A 67 10.87 -6.19 11.97
CA ASP A 67 11.73 -5.52 10.98
C ASP A 67 10.89 -4.87 9.87
N VAL A 68 10.02 -5.64 9.21
CA VAL A 68 9.18 -5.09 8.14
C VAL A 68 8.18 -4.04 8.62
N LEU A 69 7.63 -4.20 9.83
CA LEU A 69 6.72 -3.22 10.42
C LEU A 69 7.44 -1.90 10.75
N ARG A 70 8.66 -1.96 11.27
CA ARG A 70 9.47 -0.77 11.56
C ARG A 70 9.86 -0.04 10.28
N LYS A 71 10.28 -0.76 9.24
CA LYS A 71 10.55 -0.18 7.92
C LYS A 71 9.31 0.48 7.32
N MET A 72 8.16 -0.17 7.42
CA MET A 72 6.89 0.39 6.94
C MET A 72 6.51 1.66 7.71
N LEU A 73 6.70 1.67 9.03
CA LEU A 73 6.48 2.88 9.83
C LEU A 73 7.41 4.01 9.40
N GLU A 74 8.70 3.73 9.22
CA GLU A 74 9.69 4.71 8.75
C GLU A 74 9.31 5.26 7.37
N TYR A 75 8.91 4.40 6.43
CA TYR A 75 8.39 4.80 5.12
C TYR A 75 7.22 5.79 5.25
N VAL A 76 6.22 5.42 6.06
CA VAL A 76 5.01 6.22 6.26
C VAL A 76 5.32 7.57 6.90
N THR A 77 6.27 7.64 7.83
CA THR A 77 6.58 8.88 8.57
C THR A 77 7.58 9.80 7.87
N SER A 78 8.44 9.28 7.01
CA SER A 78 9.63 10.01 6.55
C SER A 78 9.76 10.13 5.04
N TYR A 79 9.21 9.19 4.27
CA TYR A 79 9.47 9.11 2.83
C TYR A 79 8.21 9.30 1.98
N ARG A 80 7.02 8.98 2.50
CA ARG A 80 5.74 9.12 1.78
C ARG A 80 5.55 10.52 1.17
N ASP A 81 5.88 11.57 1.92
CA ASP A 81 5.65 12.95 1.48
C ASP A 81 6.71 13.44 0.47
N MET A 82 7.82 12.70 0.33
CA MET A 82 8.83 12.94 -0.70
C MET A 82 8.43 12.33 -2.04
N GLU A 83 7.48 11.38 -2.06
CA GLU A 83 7.01 10.78 -3.29
C GLU A 83 6.09 11.73 -4.07
N SER A 84 6.21 11.65 -5.39
CA SER A 84 5.34 12.40 -6.28
C SER A 84 3.94 11.82 -6.29
N SER A 85 2.95 12.69 -6.52
CA SER A 85 1.55 12.29 -6.64
C SER A 85 1.20 12.07 -8.10
N TYR A 86 0.53 10.96 -8.40
CA TYR A 86 0.05 10.59 -9.73
C TYR A 86 -1.46 10.43 -9.72
N THR A 87 -2.11 10.95 -10.76
CA THR A 87 -3.52 10.72 -11.06
C THR A 87 -3.60 9.70 -12.20
N VAL A 88 -4.30 8.60 -11.97
CA VAL A 88 -4.45 7.52 -12.95
C VAL A 88 -5.92 7.34 -13.28
N GLN A 89 -6.26 7.42 -14.57
CA GLN A 89 -7.60 7.14 -15.06
C GLN A 89 -7.62 5.79 -15.75
N TRP A 90 -8.55 4.93 -15.34
CA TRP A 90 -8.58 3.53 -15.75
C TRP A 90 -10.01 2.98 -15.74
N MET A 91 -10.23 1.85 -16.41
CA MET A 91 -11.49 1.14 -16.43
C MET A 91 -11.23 -0.36 -16.30
N SER A 92 -12.02 -1.03 -15.45
CA SER A 92 -12.05 -2.49 -15.41
C SER A 92 -12.78 -3.01 -16.65
N ARG A 93 -12.32 -4.12 -17.24
CA ARG A 93 -12.89 -4.69 -18.47
C ARG A 93 -14.39 -4.99 -18.38
N ASP A 94 -14.84 -5.33 -17.17
CA ASP A 94 -16.23 -5.70 -16.90
C ASP A 94 -17.07 -4.50 -16.43
N GLU A 95 -16.45 -3.33 -16.24
CA GLU A 95 -17.11 -2.09 -15.85
C GLU A 95 -17.22 -1.13 -17.04
N LYS A 96 -18.23 -0.26 -17.02
CA LYS A 96 -18.40 0.81 -18.03
C LYS A 96 -17.99 2.18 -17.51
N GLU A 97 -17.60 2.27 -16.24
CA GLU A 97 -17.30 3.53 -15.57
C GLU A 97 -15.80 3.83 -15.60
N LEU A 98 -15.46 5.09 -15.87
CA LEU A 98 -14.08 5.57 -15.80
C LEU A 98 -13.74 5.84 -14.32
N ASN A 99 -12.82 5.05 -13.78
CA ASN A 99 -12.29 5.22 -12.45
C ASN A 99 -11.14 6.24 -12.46
N THR A 100 -11.04 7.06 -11.40
CA THR A 100 -9.90 7.95 -11.17
C THR A 100 -9.29 7.63 -9.81
N SER A 101 -8.01 7.25 -9.80
CA SER A 101 -7.27 6.88 -8.60
C SER A 101 -6.03 7.73 -8.43
N TYR A 102 -5.65 7.98 -7.18
CA TYR A 102 -4.49 8.81 -6.82
C TYR A 102 -3.45 7.95 -6.10
N PHE A 103 -2.22 7.98 -6.58
CA PHE A 103 -1.11 7.20 -6.03
C PHE A 103 0.06 8.12 -5.68
N ARG A 104 0.66 7.92 -4.51
CA ARG A 104 2.02 8.40 -4.24
C ARG A 104 3.00 7.34 -4.75
N ALA A 105 3.98 7.75 -5.53
CA ALA A 105 5.00 6.85 -6.08
C ALA A 105 6.24 7.64 -6.50
N ARG A 106 7.38 6.95 -6.64
CA ARG A 106 8.64 7.53 -7.14
C ARG A 106 8.60 7.78 -8.64
N ASN A 107 7.85 6.97 -9.38
CA ASN A 107 7.70 7.10 -10.83
C ASN A 107 6.37 6.49 -11.31
N MET A 108 6.06 6.66 -12.60
CA MET A 108 4.82 6.17 -13.21
C MET A 108 4.68 4.64 -13.16
N TYR A 109 5.79 3.89 -13.23
CA TYR A 109 5.75 2.42 -13.21
C TYR A 109 5.30 1.92 -11.85
N GLU A 110 5.82 2.50 -10.77
CA GLU A 110 5.40 2.18 -9.41
C GLU A 110 3.94 2.58 -9.14
N ALA A 111 3.46 3.69 -9.71
CA ALA A 111 2.04 4.04 -9.65
C ALA A 111 1.15 2.97 -10.32
N LEU A 112 1.60 2.43 -11.46
CA LEU A 112 0.91 1.34 -12.16
C LEU A 112 1.00 0.01 -11.40
N ASP A 113 2.16 -0.33 -10.84
CA ASP A 113 2.31 -1.54 -10.00
C ASP A 113 1.32 -1.49 -8.82
N LYS A 114 1.12 -0.31 -8.23
CA LYS A 114 0.12 -0.12 -7.17
C LYS A 114 -1.32 -0.31 -7.65
N LEU A 115 -1.64 0.14 -8.86
CA LEU A 115 -2.94 -0.05 -9.50
C LEU A 115 -3.22 -1.54 -9.77
N TYR A 116 -2.25 -2.24 -10.36
CA TYR A 116 -2.40 -3.64 -10.79
C TYR A 116 -2.26 -4.65 -9.65
N PHE A 117 -1.96 -4.21 -8.42
CA PHE A 117 -1.76 -5.12 -7.31
C PHE A 117 -2.95 -6.07 -7.09
N GLY A 118 -2.66 -7.38 -7.09
CA GLY A 118 -3.65 -8.43 -6.91
C GLY A 118 -4.61 -8.61 -8.11
N ARG A 119 -4.32 -7.99 -9.26
CA ARG A 119 -5.15 -8.04 -10.48
C ARG A 119 -4.32 -8.52 -11.67
N ASP A 120 -5.01 -9.11 -12.66
CA ASP A 120 -4.41 -9.41 -13.96
C ASP A 120 -4.29 -8.10 -14.76
N ILE A 121 -3.13 -7.86 -15.38
CA ILE A 121 -2.89 -6.64 -16.15
C ILE A 121 -3.87 -6.49 -17.32
N ASN A 122 -4.38 -7.60 -17.85
CA ASN A 122 -5.31 -7.64 -18.98
C ASN A 122 -6.76 -7.30 -18.59
N THR A 123 -7.07 -7.16 -17.30
CA THR A 123 -8.43 -6.81 -16.84
C THR A 123 -8.61 -5.31 -16.65
N ILE A 124 -7.56 -4.49 -16.73
CA ILE A 124 -7.63 -3.04 -16.56
C ILE A 124 -7.08 -2.34 -17.80
N THR A 125 -7.87 -1.42 -18.35
CA THR A 125 -7.41 -0.47 -19.38
C THR A 125 -7.06 0.85 -18.71
N VAL A 126 -5.82 1.31 -18.87
CA VAL A 126 -5.36 2.62 -18.38
C VAL A 126 -5.43 3.63 -19.52
N PHE A 127 -6.11 4.76 -19.28
CA PHE A 127 -6.28 5.84 -20.25
C PHE A 127 -5.24 6.95 -20.08
N SER A 128 -4.89 7.26 -18.83
CA SER A 128 -3.94 8.34 -18.52
C SER A 128 -3.21 8.08 -17.21
N VAL A 129 -1.95 8.52 -17.17
CA VAL A 129 -1.13 8.60 -15.97
C VAL A 129 -0.51 9.99 -15.96
N VAL A 130 -0.94 10.82 -15.01
CA VAL A 130 -0.53 12.22 -14.93
C VAL A 130 0.24 12.46 -13.64
N LEU A 131 1.45 13.00 -13.75
CA LEU A 131 2.20 13.51 -12.61
C LEU A 131 1.58 14.82 -12.15
N ASN A 132 1.13 14.87 -10.89
CA ASN A 132 0.55 16.06 -10.30
C ASN A 132 1.67 17.05 -9.93
N PRO A 133 1.53 18.34 -10.25
CA PRO A 133 2.53 19.34 -9.91
C PRO A 133 2.68 19.44 -8.38
N VAL A 134 3.93 19.59 -7.93
CA VAL A 134 4.24 19.96 -6.54
C VAL A 134 3.95 21.45 -6.38
N SER A 135 3.05 21.79 -5.45
CA SER A 135 2.77 23.17 -5.04
C SER A 135 3.79 23.66 -4.02
#